data_AF-A0A9D1K3H8-F1
#
_entry.id   AF-A0A9D1K3H8-F1
#
_cell.length_a   1.000
_cell.length_b   1.000
_cell.length_c   1.000
_cell.angle_alpha   90.00
_cell.angle_beta   90.00
_cell.angle_gamma   90.00
#
_symmetry.space_group_name_H-M   'P 1'
#
loop_
_entity.id
_entity.type
_entity.pdbx_description
1 polymer ?
#
loop_
_entity_poly.entity_id
_entity_poly.type
_entity_poly.pdbx_seq_one_letter_code
_entity_poly.pdbx_strand_id
1 'polypeptide(L)'
;MGLFSPFLGDLFSLNSSLARYRFENKSPKNFFAHDRNNNVTNCSPLTVHRLLINETAFSLFTSHFSLPKKPAFTMAEVLITLGIIGIVAAMTLPIIVGKYQKQVTISKLQKVYSILNQALERSEVDNEAYRYWPSAFDMGDENYFNIYWKPYLKVSHICKTYKDCGYKSNTPWIQQNGKPITLSLVAPGARTTFFLEDGTLIVMLSAGGGSEGTLVKADEVYVDINGPGNPNKMGRDVFILVKTDEEGAKGFMPYGYGRKDINKGCSRTNTGSFCLAKIMADGWKIEDDYPW
;
A
#
# COMPACT_ATOMS: atom_id res chain seq x y z
N MET A 1 -52.54 18.08 -10.54
CA MET A 1 -52.11 19.28 -9.81
C MET A 1 -50.86 18.94 -9.01
N GLY A 2 -49.74 19.64 -9.26
CA GLY A 2 -48.52 19.71 -8.41
C GLY A 2 -47.58 18.48 -8.43
N LEU A 3 -46.53 18.36 -9.26
CA LEU A 3 -45.17 18.95 -9.19
C LEU A 3 -44.35 18.59 -7.93
N PHE A 4 -43.40 17.64 -8.04
CA PHE A 4 -41.94 17.85 -8.00
C PHE A 4 -41.17 16.52 -7.77
N SER A 5 -40.28 16.16 -8.71
CA SER A 5 -39.12 15.27 -8.48
C SER A 5 -38.00 16.04 -7.76
N PRO A 6 -37.05 15.36 -7.08
CA PRO A 6 -35.73 15.10 -7.70
C PRO A 6 -35.17 13.69 -7.38
N PHE A 7 -34.61 12.97 -8.36
CA PHE A 7 -33.18 12.95 -8.72
C PHE A 7 -32.24 12.41 -7.61
N LEU A 8 -32.11 11.08 -7.49
CA LEU A 8 -30.88 10.37 -7.05
C LEU A 8 -31.10 8.84 -7.06
N GLY A 9 -31.29 8.28 -8.25
CA GLY A 9 -31.20 6.85 -8.52
C GLY A 9 -30.56 6.67 -9.89
N ASP A 10 -29.64 5.72 -10.00
CA ASP A 10 -29.04 5.21 -11.25
C ASP A 10 -27.74 5.85 -11.75
N LEU A 11 -26.71 5.93 -10.89
CA LEU A 11 -25.33 6.17 -11.35
C LEU A 11 -24.49 4.90 -11.62
N PHE A 12 -25.07 3.69 -11.54
CA PHE A 12 -24.33 2.45 -11.81
C PHE A 12 -25.15 1.40 -12.57
N SER A 13 -25.80 1.81 -13.66
CA SER A 13 -26.24 0.86 -14.69
C SER A 13 -25.29 0.93 -15.89
N LEU A 14 -24.37 -0.04 -15.93
CA LEU A 14 -23.50 -0.35 -17.05
C LEU A 14 -24.35 -0.87 -18.22
N ASN A 15 -24.72 -0.01 -19.16
CA ASN A 15 -24.82 -0.32 -20.59
C ASN A 15 -25.33 0.88 -21.40
N SER A 16 -24.40 1.69 -21.91
CA SER A 16 -24.38 2.23 -23.27
C SER A 16 -23.56 3.51 -23.30
N SER A 17 -22.46 3.51 -24.04
CA SER A 17 -22.06 4.67 -24.86
C SER A 17 -20.85 4.31 -25.73
N LEU A 18 -20.87 4.92 -26.89
CA LEU A 18 -20.13 4.59 -28.09
C LEU A 18 -18.66 5.03 -27.97
N ALA A 19 -17.82 4.24 -27.29
CA ALA A 19 -16.39 4.48 -27.19
C ALA A 19 -15.58 3.26 -27.64
N ARG A 20 -15.64 2.93 -28.93
CA ARG A 20 -14.58 2.17 -29.62
C ARG A 20 -13.73 3.16 -30.41
N TYR A 21 -12.76 3.79 -29.74
CA TYR A 21 -11.65 4.42 -30.46
C TYR A 21 -10.53 3.39 -30.64
N ARG A 22 -10.33 3.09 -31.92
CA ARG A 22 -9.35 2.20 -32.52
C ARG A 22 -7.94 2.75 -32.26
N PHE A 23 -7.15 2.05 -31.45
CA PHE A 23 -5.70 2.25 -31.40
C PHE A 23 -5.08 1.66 -32.67
N GLU A 24 -4.90 2.49 -33.69
CA GLU A 24 -3.87 2.30 -34.72
C GLU A 24 -3.06 3.59 -34.79
N ASN A 25 -1.91 3.58 -34.12
CA ASN A 25 -0.91 4.63 -34.19
C ASN A 25 -0.33 4.69 -35.61
N LYS A 26 -0.90 5.55 -36.46
CA LYS A 26 -0.16 6.20 -37.55
C LYS A 26 0.91 7.08 -36.90
N SER A 27 2.14 6.58 -36.84
CA SER A 27 3.31 7.40 -36.53
C SER A 27 3.45 8.52 -37.57
N PRO A 28 3.60 9.80 -37.19
CA PRO A 28 3.86 10.85 -38.16
C PRO A 28 5.28 10.68 -38.72
N LYS A 29 5.38 10.27 -39.99
CA LYS A 29 6.62 10.35 -40.77
C LYS A 29 6.77 11.80 -41.24
N ASN A 30 7.44 12.63 -40.45
CA ASN A 30 8.20 13.81 -40.88
C ASN A 30 8.69 14.54 -39.61
N PHE A 31 9.75 14.01 -38.99
CA PHE A 31 10.54 14.74 -38.01
C PHE A 31 11.91 14.98 -38.65
N PHE A 32 12.13 16.18 -39.19
CA PHE A 32 13.46 16.61 -39.58
C PHE A 32 14.09 17.28 -38.36
N ALA A 33 15.03 16.58 -37.71
CA ALA A 33 15.93 17.18 -36.75
C ALA A 33 16.98 17.98 -37.52
N HIS A 34 17.07 19.29 -37.27
CA HIS A 34 18.18 20.09 -37.75
C HIS A 34 19.36 19.86 -36.82
N ASP A 35 20.46 19.31 -37.35
CA ASP A 35 21.71 19.16 -36.61
C ASP A 35 22.24 20.53 -36.19
N ARG A 36 22.59 20.64 -34.91
CA ARG A 36 23.16 21.85 -34.32
C ARG A 36 24.68 21.82 -34.52
N ASN A 37 25.16 22.51 -35.54
CA ASN A 37 26.59 22.62 -35.82
C ASN A 37 27.22 23.68 -34.90
N ASN A 38 28.03 23.26 -33.93
CA ASN A 38 28.82 24.15 -33.07
C ASN A 38 30.25 24.26 -33.63
N ASN A 39 30.46 25.15 -34.59
CA ASN A 39 31.80 25.64 -34.92
C ASN A 39 31.77 27.18 -34.87
N VAL A 40 32.00 27.72 -33.67
CA VAL A 40 32.32 29.13 -33.48
C VAL A 40 33.84 29.25 -33.56
N THR A 41 34.35 29.64 -34.73
CA THR A 41 35.69 30.21 -34.85
C THR A 41 35.60 31.71 -34.62
N ASN A 42 36.30 32.18 -33.59
CA ASN A 42 36.59 33.58 -33.34
C ASN A 42 37.29 34.22 -34.55
N CYS A 43 36.79 35.39 -34.97
CA CYS A 43 37.60 36.51 -35.46
C CYS A 43 36.75 37.80 -35.49
N SER A 44 37.16 38.79 -34.69
CA SER A 44 36.70 40.19 -34.69
C SER A 44 37.21 40.93 -35.96
N PRO A 45 37.03 42.26 -36.10
CA PRO A 45 35.85 43.13 -36.06
C PRO A 45 35.72 43.97 -37.38
N LEU A 46 34.82 44.97 -37.39
CA LEU A 46 34.68 46.10 -38.37
C LEU A 46 33.74 45.89 -39.57
N THR A 47 32.61 46.60 -39.59
CA THR A 47 32.45 47.90 -40.28
C THR A 47 30.97 48.26 -40.34
N VAL A 48 30.63 49.45 -39.83
CA VAL A 48 29.31 50.07 -39.91
C VAL A 48 29.07 50.54 -41.35
N HIS A 49 28.01 50.07 -42.00
CA HIS A 49 27.43 50.77 -43.15
C HIS A 49 25.94 51.06 -42.94
N ARG A 50 25.71 52.33 -42.66
CA ARG A 50 24.47 53.08 -42.74
C ARG A 50 23.96 53.08 -44.18
N LEU A 51 22.73 52.61 -44.42
CA LEU A 51 21.91 53.08 -45.53
C LEU A 51 20.45 53.22 -45.07
N LEU A 52 19.99 54.47 -45.15
CA LEU A 52 18.60 54.89 -45.03
C LEU A 52 17.82 54.36 -46.25
N ILE A 53 16.73 53.63 -46.01
CA ILE A 53 15.65 53.54 -46.97
C ILE A 53 14.37 53.92 -46.24
N ASN A 54 13.89 55.09 -46.61
CA ASN A 54 12.62 55.66 -46.22
C ASN A 54 11.63 55.21 -47.30
N GLU A 55 10.70 54.32 -46.97
CA GLU A 55 9.57 54.00 -47.85
C GLU A 55 8.30 53.97 -47.01
N THR A 56 7.59 55.08 -47.06
CA THR A 56 6.21 55.23 -46.61
C THR A 56 5.28 54.53 -47.60
N ALA A 57 4.82 53.33 -47.26
CA ALA A 57 3.67 52.71 -47.92
C ALA A 57 2.44 52.80 -47.01
N PHE A 58 1.60 53.80 -47.27
CA PHE A 58 0.21 53.85 -46.79
C PHE A 58 -0.55 52.68 -47.43
N SER A 59 -0.96 51.68 -46.64
CA SER A 59 -1.94 50.69 -47.07
C SER A 59 -3.30 51.04 -46.45
N LEU A 60 -4.17 51.64 -47.26
CA LEU A 60 -5.61 51.71 -47.04
C LEU A 60 -6.24 50.40 -47.56
N PHE A 61 -7.13 49.82 -46.76
CA PHE A 61 -7.91 48.57 -46.98
C PHE A 61 -7.19 47.24 -46.68
N THR A 62 -7.46 46.69 -45.49
CA THR A 62 -8.31 45.49 -45.36
C THR A 62 -8.93 45.45 -43.95
N SER A 63 -10.17 45.91 -43.80
CA SER A 63 -11.03 45.48 -42.69
C SER A 63 -11.50 44.06 -42.96
N HIS A 64 -10.64 43.07 -42.71
CA HIS A 64 -11.10 41.68 -42.65
C HIS A 64 -11.97 41.53 -41.40
N PHE A 65 -13.28 41.41 -41.64
CA PHE A 65 -14.27 40.88 -40.72
C PHE A 65 -13.67 39.72 -39.90
N SER A 66 -13.27 40.01 -38.67
CA SER A 66 -12.91 38.99 -37.70
C SER A 66 -14.18 38.23 -37.35
N LEU A 67 -14.34 37.03 -37.91
CA LEU A 67 -15.23 36.00 -37.34
C LEU A 67 -14.99 35.98 -35.83
N PRO A 68 -16.04 35.89 -34.98
CA PRO A 68 -15.85 35.86 -33.54
C PRO A 68 -14.85 34.75 -33.23
N LYS A 69 -13.66 35.14 -32.77
CA LYS A 69 -12.60 34.19 -32.43
C LYS A 69 -13.18 33.24 -31.42
N LYS A 70 -13.25 31.95 -31.75
CA LYS A 70 -13.55 30.92 -30.75
C LYS A 70 -12.56 31.17 -29.60
N PRO A 71 -13.00 31.29 -28.35
CA PRO A 71 -12.08 31.52 -27.25
C PRO A 71 -11.07 30.37 -27.23
N ALA A 72 -9.81 30.70 -27.46
CA ALA A 72 -8.70 29.76 -27.42
C ALA A 72 -7.85 30.15 -26.21
N PHE A 73 -7.60 29.18 -25.33
CA PHE A 73 -6.77 29.39 -24.15
C PHE A 73 -5.36 29.81 -24.58
N THR A 74 -4.83 30.85 -23.93
CA THR A 74 -3.43 31.23 -24.14
C THR A 74 -2.51 30.25 -23.42
N MET A 75 -1.28 30.05 -23.92
CA MET A 75 -0.29 29.23 -23.19
C MET A 75 -0.05 29.74 -21.76
N ALA A 76 -0.05 31.06 -21.57
CA ALA A 76 0.12 31.66 -20.24
C ALA A 76 -1.04 31.29 -19.29
N GLU A 77 -2.28 31.32 -19.78
CA GLU A 77 -3.47 30.95 -19.01
C GLU A 77 -3.44 29.47 -18.60
N VAL A 78 -3.03 28.58 -19.50
CA VAL A 78 -2.86 27.15 -19.19
C VAL A 78 -1.72 26.94 -18.17
N LEU A 79 -0.62 27.66 -18.28
CA LEU A 79 0.52 27.53 -17.35
C LEU A 79 0.20 28.05 -15.95
N ILE A 80 -0.52 29.17 -15.84
CA ILE A 80 -0.95 29.71 -14.54
C ILE A 80 -1.94 28.75 -13.88
N THR A 81 -2.90 28.21 -14.64
CA THR A 81 -3.89 27.26 -14.10
C THR A 81 -3.23 25.94 -13.66
N LEU A 82 -2.33 25.37 -14.47
CA LEU A 82 -1.55 24.19 -14.06
C LEU A 82 -0.63 24.49 -12.86
N GLY A 83 -0.06 25.69 -12.78
CA GLY A 83 0.76 26.12 -11.64
C GLY A 83 -0.04 26.16 -10.34
N ILE A 84 -1.24 26.74 -10.37
CA ILE A 84 -2.14 26.80 -9.21
C ILE A 84 -2.58 25.39 -8.78
N ILE A 85 -3.04 24.57 -9.73
CA ILE A 85 -3.44 23.18 -9.45
C ILE A 85 -2.25 22.38 -8.89
N GLY A 86 -1.05 22.58 -9.43
CA GLY A 86 0.17 21.92 -8.96
C GLY A 86 0.50 22.24 -7.50
N ILE A 87 0.43 23.51 -7.10
CA ILE A 87 0.68 23.94 -5.71
C ILE A 87 -0.36 23.33 -4.76
N VAL A 88 -1.66 23.43 -5.12
CA VAL A 88 -2.74 22.90 -4.28
C VAL A 88 -2.66 21.38 -4.16
N ALA A 89 -2.38 20.68 -5.26
CA ALA A 89 -2.20 19.22 -5.26
C ALA A 89 -1.00 18.79 -4.39
N ALA A 90 0.12 19.51 -4.48
CA ALA A 90 1.32 19.20 -3.67
C ALA A 90 1.06 19.31 -2.16
N MET A 91 0.21 20.24 -1.72
CA MET A 91 -0.14 20.41 -0.31
C MET A 91 -1.19 19.39 0.18
N THR A 92 -2.07 18.93 -0.71
CA THR A 92 -3.23 18.10 -0.33
C THR A 92 -2.98 16.60 -0.50
N LEU A 93 -2.25 16.19 -1.54
CA LEU A 93 -2.01 14.77 -1.86
C LEU A 93 -1.32 14.00 -0.72
N PRO A 94 -0.26 14.52 -0.06
CA PRO A 94 0.39 13.77 1.02
C PRO A 94 -0.55 13.45 2.19
N ILE A 95 -1.42 14.40 2.56
CA ILE A 95 -2.38 14.26 3.67
C ILE A 95 -3.44 13.22 3.33
N ILE A 96 -4.01 13.30 2.12
CA ILE A 96 -5.07 12.39 1.67
C ILE A 96 -4.51 10.97 1.55
N VAL A 97 -3.33 10.80 0.95
CA VAL A 97 -2.66 9.49 0.82
C VAL A 97 -2.37 8.88 2.19
N GLY A 98 -1.89 9.67 3.15
CA GLY A 98 -1.66 9.20 4.53
C GLY A 98 -2.93 8.69 5.19
N LYS A 99 -4.03 9.45 5.11
CA LYS A 99 -5.34 9.04 5.67
C LYS A 99 -5.89 7.81 4.97
N TYR A 100 -5.77 7.73 3.64
CA TYR A 100 -6.20 6.58 2.86
C TYR A 100 -5.45 5.31 3.26
N GLN A 101 -4.11 5.37 3.39
CA GLN A 101 -3.32 4.21 3.80
C GLN A 101 -3.71 3.70 5.19
N LYS A 102 -3.96 4.60 6.16
CA LYS A 102 -4.46 4.22 7.49
C LYS A 102 -5.78 3.43 7.39
N GLN A 103 -6.73 3.92 6.60
CA GLN A 103 -8.04 3.26 6.40
C GLN A 103 -7.90 1.88 5.73
N VAL A 104 -7.03 1.77 4.73
CA VAL A 104 -6.72 0.49 4.07
C VAL A 104 -6.10 -0.50 5.06
N THR A 105 -5.14 -0.05 5.88
CA THR A 105 -4.51 -0.88 6.92
C THR A 105 -5.53 -1.41 7.91
N ILE A 106 -6.42 -0.57 8.43
CA ILE A 106 -7.50 -0.98 9.35
C ILE A 106 -8.40 -2.03 8.69
N SER A 107 -8.87 -1.76 7.47
CA SER A 107 -9.79 -2.65 6.75
C SER A 107 -9.16 -4.03 6.49
N LYS A 108 -7.89 -4.05 6.08
CA LYS A 108 -7.13 -5.28 5.88
C LYS A 108 -6.94 -6.05 7.19
N LEU A 109 -6.60 -5.36 8.29
CA LEU A 109 -6.42 -5.99 9.60
C LEU A 109 -7.70 -6.61 10.13
N GLN A 110 -8.83 -5.89 10.06
CA GLN A 110 -10.14 -6.42 10.45
C GLN A 110 -10.49 -7.68 9.65
N LYS A 111 -10.23 -7.65 8.34
CA LYS A 111 -10.46 -8.80 7.46
C LYS A 111 -9.62 -10.00 7.89
N VAL A 112 -8.31 -9.83 8.06
CA VAL A 112 -7.41 -10.94 8.43
C VAL A 112 -7.75 -11.48 9.82
N TYR A 113 -8.02 -10.59 10.78
CA TYR A 113 -8.48 -10.98 12.12
C TYR A 113 -9.76 -11.82 12.08
N SER A 114 -10.72 -11.42 11.25
CA SER A 114 -11.97 -12.16 11.07
C SER A 114 -11.74 -13.51 10.39
N ILE A 115 -10.90 -13.57 9.35
CA ILE A 115 -10.55 -14.81 8.64
C ILE A 115 -9.91 -15.82 9.60
N LEU A 116 -8.94 -15.36 10.41
CA LEU A 116 -8.23 -16.21 11.35
C LEU A 116 -9.15 -16.77 12.44
N ASN A 117 -10.00 -15.94 13.04
CA ASN A 117 -10.94 -16.41 14.06
C ASN A 117 -12.04 -17.32 13.49
N GLN A 118 -12.55 -17.04 12.28
CA GLN A 118 -13.48 -17.94 11.60
C GLN A 118 -12.84 -19.28 11.24
N ALA A 119 -11.57 -19.29 10.83
CA ALA A 119 -10.84 -20.52 10.55
C ALA A 119 -10.61 -21.33 11.82
N LEU A 120 -10.27 -20.67 12.93
CA LEU A 120 -10.15 -21.30 14.23
C LEU A 120 -11.47 -21.94 14.67
N GLU A 121 -12.58 -21.20 14.62
CA GLU A 121 -13.90 -21.70 14.99
C GLU A 121 -14.29 -22.94 14.18
N ARG A 122 -14.08 -22.91 12.85
CA ARG A 122 -14.34 -24.06 11.99
C ARG A 122 -13.46 -25.26 12.32
N SER A 123 -12.20 -25.01 12.63
CA SER A 123 -11.28 -26.07 13.05
C SER A 123 -11.67 -26.67 14.40
N GLU A 124 -12.18 -25.86 15.34
CA GLU A 124 -12.66 -26.35 16.64
C GLU A 124 -13.90 -27.24 16.52
N VAL A 125 -14.76 -27.00 15.52
CA VAL A 125 -15.93 -27.85 15.24
C VAL A 125 -15.52 -29.27 14.86
N ASP A 126 -14.45 -29.41 14.07
CA ASP A 126 -14.01 -30.70 13.53
C ASP A 126 -12.91 -31.37 14.39
N ASN A 127 -12.10 -30.59 15.11
CA ASN A 127 -10.89 -31.06 15.81
C ASN A 127 -10.90 -30.79 17.34
N GLU A 128 -12.07 -30.57 17.94
CA GLU A 128 -12.24 -30.16 19.35
C GLU A 128 -11.71 -28.75 19.66
N ALA A 129 -11.95 -28.26 20.89
CA ALA A 129 -11.51 -26.93 21.29
C ALA A 129 -9.98 -26.80 21.29
N TYR A 130 -9.48 -25.60 20.94
CA TYR A 130 -8.05 -25.30 20.74
C TYR A 130 -7.15 -25.75 21.88
N ARG A 131 -7.61 -25.63 23.13
CA ARG A 131 -6.89 -26.07 24.33
C ARG A 131 -6.46 -27.54 24.32
N TYR A 132 -7.19 -28.39 23.61
CA TYR A 132 -6.92 -29.82 23.55
C TYR A 132 -6.00 -30.19 22.37
N TRP A 133 -5.69 -29.25 21.49
CA TRP A 133 -4.81 -29.50 20.37
C TRP A 133 -3.38 -29.78 20.86
N PRO A 134 -2.67 -30.72 20.22
CA PRO A 134 -1.25 -30.93 20.48
C PRO A 134 -0.47 -29.66 20.11
N SER A 135 0.63 -29.41 20.82
CA SER A 135 1.49 -28.29 20.47
C SER A 135 2.08 -28.48 19.08
N ALA A 136 2.06 -27.42 18.27
CA ALA A 136 2.72 -27.41 16.97
C ALA A 136 4.22 -27.75 17.07
N PHE A 137 4.86 -27.42 18.20
CA PHE A 137 6.24 -27.78 18.50
C PHE A 137 6.45 -29.30 18.55
N ASP A 138 5.53 -30.03 19.18
CA ASP A 138 5.66 -31.47 19.40
C ASP A 138 5.17 -32.28 18.17
N MET A 139 4.13 -31.79 17.48
CA MET A 139 3.52 -32.46 16.32
C MET A 139 4.29 -32.23 15.00
N GLY A 140 5.09 -31.16 14.94
CA GLY A 140 5.66 -30.63 13.71
C GLY A 140 4.75 -29.60 13.05
N ASP A 141 5.36 -28.53 12.57
CA ASP A 141 4.70 -27.36 11.99
C ASP A 141 3.85 -27.71 10.76
N GLU A 142 4.35 -28.55 9.85
CA GLU A 142 3.63 -28.97 8.65
C GLU A 142 2.37 -29.81 8.96
N ASN A 143 2.49 -30.79 9.85
CA ASN A 143 1.37 -31.64 10.25
C ASN A 143 0.29 -30.82 10.97
N TYR A 144 0.71 -30.00 11.92
CA TYR A 144 -0.17 -29.10 12.65
C TYR A 144 -0.91 -28.16 11.69
N PHE A 145 -0.21 -27.56 10.72
CA PHE A 145 -0.83 -26.69 9.73
C PHE A 145 -1.83 -27.43 8.84
N ASN A 146 -1.48 -28.63 8.34
CA ASN A 146 -2.32 -29.40 7.44
C ASN A 146 -3.63 -29.86 8.09
N ILE A 147 -3.61 -30.15 9.41
CA ILE A 147 -4.80 -30.61 10.15
C ILE A 147 -5.65 -29.42 10.59
N TYR A 148 -5.04 -28.43 11.24
CA TYR A 148 -5.78 -27.42 11.99
C TYR A 148 -6.05 -26.12 11.22
N TRP A 149 -5.36 -25.84 10.12
CA TRP A 149 -5.41 -24.53 9.47
C TRP A 149 -5.69 -24.60 7.97
N LYS A 150 -4.98 -25.46 7.24
CA LYS A 150 -5.07 -25.57 5.78
C LYS A 150 -6.49 -25.83 5.25
N PRO A 151 -7.34 -26.67 5.87
CA PRO A 151 -8.69 -26.91 5.36
C PRO A 151 -9.62 -25.70 5.53
N TYR A 152 -9.33 -24.84 6.52
CA TYR A 152 -10.22 -23.76 6.94
C TYR A 152 -9.77 -22.38 6.44
N LEU A 153 -8.57 -22.30 5.85
CA LEU A 153 -8.00 -21.10 5.26
C LEU A 153 -7.91 -21.21 3.74
N LYS A 154 -8.20 -20.11 3.06
CA LYS A 154 -7.97 -19.97 1.61
C LYS A 154 -6.51 -19.60 1.36
N VAL A 155 -5.66 -20.62 1.39
CA VAL A 155 -4.21 -20.50 1.21
C VAL A 155 -3.89 -20.51 -0.28
N SER A 156 -3.20 -19.47 -0.77
CA SER A 156 -2.78 -19.37 -2.17
C SER A 156 -1.42 -20.04 -2.41
N HIS A 157 -0.48 -19.85 -1.49
CA HIS A 157 0.89 -20.33 -1.62
C HIS A 157 1.55 -20.54 -0.25
N ILE A 158 2.21 -21.68 -0.05
CA ILE A 158 3.03 -21.96 1.14
C ILE A 158 4.50 -21.72 0.78
N CYS A 159 5.19 -20.93 1.59
CA CYS A 159 6.57 -20.57 1.32
C CYS A 159 7.55 -21.58 1.92
N LYS A 160 8.38 -22.18 1.06
CA LYS A 160 9.49 -23.05 1.48
C LYS A 160 10.79 -22.27 1.69
N THR A 161 10.95 -21.16 0.97
CA THR A 161 12.04 -20.22 1.15
C THR A 161 11.53 -18.77 1.11
N TYR A 162 12.32 -17.83 1.64
CA TYR A 162 11.96 -16.41 1.61
C TYR A 162 11.84 -15.85 0.18
N LYS A 163 12.59 -16.43 -0.78
CA LYS A 163 12.53 -16.04 -2.20
C LYS A 163 11.21 -16.46 -2.85
N ASP A 164 10.66 -17.61 -2.45
CA ASP A 164 9.36 -18.08 -2.94
C ASP A 164 8.23 -17.14 -2.52
N CYS A 165 8.38 -16.45 -1.38
CA CYS A 165 7.45 -15.41 -0.96
C CYS A 165 7.71 -14.02 -1.61
N GLY A 166 8.72 -13.88 -2.47
CA GLY A 166 9.11 -12.60 -3.07
C GLY A 166 9.92 -11.66 -2.16
N TYR A 167 10.41 -12.13 -1.01
CA TYR A 167 11.24 -11.32 -0.12
C TYR A 167 12.72 -11.40 -0.50
N LYS A 168 13.46 -10.34 -0.20
CA LYS A 168 14.90 -10.23 -0.50
C LYS A 168 15.80 -10.84 0.56
N SER A 169 15.29 -10.99 1.78
CA SER A 169 16.00 -11.52 2.95
C SER A 169 15.07 -12.45 3.73
N ASN A 170 15.64 -13.41 4.45
CA ASN A 170 14.88 -14.21 5.41
C ASN A 170 14.51 -13.40 6.66
N THR A 171 15.09 -12.23 6.91
CA THR A 171 14.71 -11.33 8.01
C THR A 171 14.31 -9.96 7.43
N PRO A 172 13.15 -9.87 6.76
CA PRO A 172 12.80 -8.70 5.97
C PRO A 172 12.23 -7.53 6.78
N TRP A 173 11.80 -7.78 8.02
CA TRP A 173 11.03 -6.82 8.79
C TRP A 173 11.89 -5.93 9.67
N ILE A 174 11.43 -4.70 9.85
CA ILE A 174 12.04 -3.70 10.74
C ILE A 174 11.09 -3.30 11.85
N GLN A 175 11.65 -3.08 13.02
CA GLN A 175 10.95 -2.56 14.19
C GLN A 175 10.52 -1.10 13.97
N GLN A 176 9.65 -0.62 14.84
CA GLN A 176 9.14 0.74 14.74
C GLN A 176 10.23 1.82 14.93
N ASN A 177 11.25 1.51 15.75
CA ASN A 177 12.48 2.28 15.93
C ASN A 177 13.52 2.15 14.80
N GLY A 178 13.24 1.39 13.74
CA GLY A 178 14.12 1.21 12.59
C GLY A 178 15.19 0.12 12.74
N LYS A 179 15.30 -0.54 13.90
CA LYS A 179 16.21 -1.69 14.08
C LYS A 179 15.67 -2.92 13.34
N PRO A 180 16.54 -3.78 12.78
CA PRO A 180 16.11 -5.01 12.15
C PRO A 180 15.49 -5.98 13.16
N ILE A 181 14.56 -6.81 12.69
CA ILE A 181 14.03 -7.94 13.45
C ILE A 181 14.82 -9.20 13.08
N THR A 182 15.15 -10.02 14.06
CA THR A 182 15.91 -11.28 13.87
C THR A 182 15.03 -12.48 13.56
N LEU A 183 13.70 -12.30 13.57
CA LEU A 183 12.74 -13.33 13.22
C LEU A 183 12.84 -13.70 11.74
N SER A 184 13.14 -14.97 11.47
CA SER A 184 13.15 -15.53 10.12
C SER A 184 11.74 -15.66 9.54
N LEU A 185 11.55 -15.26 8.29
CA LEU A 185 10.31 -15.40 7.55
C LEU A 185 9.99 -16.89 7.33
N VAL A 186 10.99 -17.69 6.99
CA VAL A 186 10.85 -19.15 6.83
C VAL A 186 11.92 -19.87 7.66
N ALA A 187 11.47 -20.80 8.49
CA ALA A 187 12.34 -21.69 9.29
C ALA A 187 11.62 -23.03 9.51
N PRO A 188 11.92 -24.05 8.68
CA PRO A 188 11.29 -25.37 8.79
C PRO A 188 11.44 -25.96 10.19
N GLY A 189 10.37 -26.54 10.73
CA GLY A 189 10.32 -27.11 12.08
C GLY A 189 10.08 -26.09 13.20
N ALA A 190 10.06 -24.79 12.87
CA ALA A 190 9.81 -23.73 13.84
C ALA A 190 8.64 -22.81 13.47
N ARG A 191 8.21 -22.78 12.21
CA ARG A 191 7.09 -21.95 11.74
C ARG A 191 6.60 -22.35 10.36
N THR A 192 5.30 -22.18 10.13
CA THR A 192 4.70 -22.29 8.79
C THR A 192 4.38 -20.90 8.24
N THR A 193 4.82 -20.65 7.01
CA THR A 193 4.66 -19.35 6.34
C THR A 193 3.89 -19.51 5.04
N PHE A 194 2.84 -18.72 4.87
CA PHE A 194 1.94 -18.86 3.74
C PHE A 194 1.22 -17.55 3.40
N PHE A 195 0.74 -17.46 2.16
CA PHE A 195 -0.12 -16.38 1.69
C PHE A 195 -1.58 -16.80 1.72
N LEU A 196 -2.43 -15.83 2.07
CA LEU A 196 -3.85 -15.88 1.75
C LEU A 196 -4.07 -15.48 0.29
N GLU A 197 -5.25 -15.78 -0.25
CA GLU A 197 -5.66 -15.36 -1.60
C GLU A 197 -5.61 -13.84 -1.85
N ASP A 198 -5.67 -13.02 -0.79
CA ASP A 198 -5.64 -11.57 -0.90
C ASP A 198 -4.24 -10.94 -0.85
N GLY A 199 -3.19 -11.77 -0.82
CA GLY A 199 -1.80 -11.33 -0.76
C GLY A 199 -1.30 -10.98 0.64
N THR A 200 -2.10 -11.20 1.70
CA THR A 200 -1.62 -11.15 3.09
C THR A 200 -0.70 -12.33 3.36
N LEU A 201 0.48 -12.08 3.92
CA LEU A 201 1.37 -13.12 4.41
C LEU A 201 1.16 -13.39 5.90
N ILE A 202 1.10 -14.66 6.26
CA ILE A 202 0.96 -15.12 7.65
C ILE A 202 2.14 -16.03 7.98
N VAL A 203 2.77 -15.79 9.13
CA VAL A 203 3.80 -16.65 9.72
C VAL A 203 3.27 -17.15 11.05
N MET A 204 2.90 -18.43 11.11
CA MET A 204 2.48 -19.10 12.34
C MET A 204 3.69 -19.75 13.00
N LEU A 205 4.09 -19.29 14.18
CA LEU A 205 5.17 -19.92 14.92
C LEU A 205 4.68 -21.23 15.55
N SER A 206 5.62 -22.16 15.63
CA SER A 206 5.53 -23.39 16.41
C SER A 206 6.62 -23.41 17.49
N ALA A 207 7.75 -22.75 17.20
CA ALA A 207 8.88 -22.62 18.11
C ALA A 207 9.46 -21.19 18.10
N GLY A 208 9.86 -20.73 19.29
CA GLY A 208 10.60 -19.49 19.53
C GLY A 208 11.96 -19.76 20.17
N GLY A 209 12.81 -18.73 20.25
CA GLY A 209 14.10 -18.83 20.93
C GLY A 209 13.94 -18.75 22.45
N GLY A 210 14.39 -19.77 23.16
CA GLY A 210 14.49 -19.82 24.61
C GLY A 210 15.88 -19.44 25.12
N SER A 211 16.11 -19.63 26.41
CA SER A 211 17.41 -19.42 27.05
C SER A 211 18.47 -20.37 26.45
N GLU A 212 19.71 -19.90 26.37
CA GLU A 212 20.88 -20.71 25.96
C GLU A 212 20.75 -21.38 24.57
N GLY A 213 19.97 -20.79 23.67
CA GLY A 213 19.81 -21.31 22.30
C GLY A 213 18.86 -22.50 22.18
N THR A 214 18.12 -22.81 23.24
CA THR A 214 17.04 -23.82 23.18
C THR A 214 15.84 -23.28 22.39
N LEU A 215 15.04 -24.18 21.81
CA LEU A 215 13.75 -23.83 21.24
C LEU A 215 12.66 -24.09 22.28
N VAL A 216 11.73 -23.15 22.39
CA VAL A 216 10.55 -23.24 23.27
C VAL A 216 9.28 -23.09 22.46
N LYS A 217 8.17 -23.62 22.99
CA LYS A 217 6.84 -23.50 22.38
C LYS A 217 6.49 -22.03 22.16
N ALA A 218 5.95 -21.70 21.00
CA ALA A 218 5.50 -20.35 20.66
C ALA A 218 4.17 -20.39 19.91
N ASP A 219 3.26 -19.50 20.28
CA ASP A 219 1.91 -19.39 19.72
C ASP A 219 1.65 -18.05 19.02
N GLU A 220 2.73 -17.33 18.73
CA GLU A 220 2.72 -16.05 18.04
C GLU A 220 2.43 -16.25 16.55
N VAL A 221 1.63 -15.35 15.99
CA VAL A 221 1.31 -15.30 14.57
C VAL A 221 1.61 -13.90 14.06
N TYR A 222 2.56 -13.81 13.14
CA TYR A 222 2.87 -12.57 12.46
C TYR A 222 2.02 -12.46 11.21
N VAL A 223 1.44 -11.28 11.02
CA VAL A 223 0.58 -10.94 9.90
C VAL A 223 1.19 -9.76 9.19
N ASP A 224 1.52 -9.95 7.91
CA ASP A 224 2.02 -8.92 7.02
C ASP A 224 0.95 -8.61 5.96
N ILE A 225 0.29 -7.46 6.10
CA ILE A 225 -0.88 -7.07 5.30
C ILE A 225 -0.54 -6.50 3.91
N ASN A 226 0.74 -6.28 3.64
CA ASN A 226 1.21 -5.78 2.34
C ASN A 226 2.23 -6.74 1.67
N GLY A 227 2.55 -7.86 2.33
CA GLY A 227 3.42 -8.91 1.79
C GLY A 227 4.83 -8.36 1.54
N PRO A 228 5.50 -8.68 0.43
CA PRO A 228 6.86 -8.18 0.17
C PRO A 228 6.92 -6.66 -0.08
N GLY A 229 5.80 -5.94 -0.01
CA GLY A 229 5.72 -4.50 -0.18
C GLY A 229 6.45 -3.72 0.90
N ASN A 230 7.26 -2.74 0.51
CA ASN A 230 7.90 -1.84 1.47
C ASN A 230 6.86 -0.90 2.13
N PRO A 231 7.07 -0.50 3.41
CA PRO A 231 8.33 -0.59 4.16
C PRO A 231 8.53 -1.84 5.05
N ASN A 232 7.62 -2.82 5.06
CA ASN A 232 7.78 -4.05 5.87
C ASN A 232 8.01 -3.75 7.37
N LYS A 233 7.24 -2.80 7.91
CA LYS A 233 7.48 -2.20 9.22
C LYS A 233 6.45 -2.67 10.26
N MET A 234 6.94 -3.00 11.47
CA MET A 234 6.08 -3.35 12.61
C MET A 234 5.14 -2.21 12.98
N GLY A 235 3.87 -2.52 13.18
CA GLY A 235 2.85 -1.52 13.47
C GLY A 235 2.49 -0.65 12.28
N ARG A 236 2.83 -1.05 11.05
CA ARG A 236 2.31 -0.39 9.84
C ARG A 236 1.85 -1.42 8.82
N ASP A 237 2.74 -2.37 8.54
CA ASP A 237 2.53 -3.46 7.62
C ASP A 237 2.48 -4.81 8.35
N VAL A 238 3.30 -4.95 9.40
CA VAL A 238 3.45 -6.21 10.15
C VAL A 238 2.88 -6.07 11.56
N PHE A 239 2.06 -7.05 11.95
CA PHE A 239 1.33 -7.08 13.21
C PHE A 239 1.44 -8.46 13.85
N ILE A 240 1.28 -8.54 15.17
CA ILE A 240 1.42 -9.80 15.93
C ILE A 240 0.09 -10.12 16.62
N LEU A 241 -0.34 -11.36 16.42
CA LEU A 241 -1.42 -12.02 17.15
C LEU A 241 -0.84 -13.16 17.99
N VAL A 242 -1.57 -13.58 19.01
CA VAL A 242 -1.31 -14.76 19.83
C VAL A 242 -2.58 -15.58 19.89
N LYS A 243 -2.44 -16.90 19.77
CA LYS A 243 -3.55 -17.84 20.03
C LYS A 243 -3.68 -18.04 21.53
N THR A 244 -4.88 -17.84 22.06
CA THR A 244 -5.16 -17.94 23.50
C THR A 244 -6.51 -18.64 23.73
N ASP A 245 -6.62 -19.36 24.85
CA ASP A 245 -7.87 -19.96 25.34
C ASP A 245 -8.16 -19.51 26.79
N GLU A 246 -7.67 -18.33 27.16
CA GLU A 246 -7.92 -17.74 28.47
C GLU A 246 -9.35 -17.21 28.58
N GLU A 247 -9.94 -17.29 29.78
CA GLU A 247 -11.29 -16.82 30.06
C GLU A 247 -11.38 -15.29 29.81
N GLY A 248 -12.21 -14.89 28.85
CA GLY A 248 -12.32 -13.48 28.39
C GLY A 248 -11.33 -13.09 27.28
N ALA A 249 -10.41 -13.97 26.90
CA ALA A 249 -9.48 -13.81 25.79
C ALA A 249 -9.31 -15.15 25.05
N LYS A 250 -10.36 -15.57 24.33
CA LYS A 250 -10.37 -16.78 23.49
C LYS A 250 -10.15 -16.44 22.02
N GLY A 251 -9.33 -17.25 21.35
CA GLY A 251 -9.04 -17.17 19.93
C GLY A 251 -7.76 -16.40 19.61
N PHE A 252 -7.75 -15.72 18.47
CA PHE A 252 -6.65 -14.83 18.13
C PHE A 252 -6.82 -13.49 18.85
N MET A 253 -5.81 -13.12 19.64
CA MET A 253 -5.75 -11.84 20.33
C MET A 253 -4.51 -11.07 19.92
N PRO A 254 -4.55 -9.73 19.91
CA PRO A 254 -3.36 -8.94 19.59
C PRO A 254 -2.28 -9.16 20.65
N TYR A 255 -1.02 -9.19 20.21
CA TYR A 255 0.10 -9.25 21.14
C TYR A 255 0.06 -8.01 22.05
N GLY A 256 0.03 -8.23 23.37
CA GLY A 256 -0.16 -7.18 24.37
C GLY A 256 -1.62 -6.81 24.65
N TYR A 257 -2.59 -7.65 24.29
CA TYR A 257 -3.99 -7.49 24.72
C TYR A 257 -4.10 -7.30 26.25
N GLY A 258 -4.92 -6.34 26.68
CA GLY A 258 -5.14 -6.04 28.11
C GLY A 258 -3.95 -5.39 28.85
N ARG A 259 -2.82 -5.12 28.18
CA ARG A 259 -1.64 -4.50 28.80
C ARG A 259 -1.87 -3.01 29.08
N LYS A 260 -1.40 -2.53 30.24
CA LYS A 260 -1.44 -1.09 30.58
C LYS A 260 -0.41 -0.26 29.83
N ASP A 261 0.65 -0.88 29.33
CA ASP A 261 1.79 -0.24 28.66
C ASP A 261 1.73 -0.33 27.12
N ILE A 262 0.54 -0.51 26.53
CA ILE A 262 0.32 -0.59 25.07
C ILE A 262 0.96 0.59 24.33
N ASN A 263 0.76 1.83 24.81
CA ASN A 263 1.32 3.03 24.19
C ASN A 263 2.85 3.06 24.22
N LYS A 264 3.48 2.41 25.21
CA LYS A 264 4.94 2.30 25.25
C LYS A 264 5.43 1.31 24.19
N GLY A 265 4.79 0.15 24.06
CA GLY A 265 5.19 -0.86 23.07
C GLY A 265 4.83 -0.49 21.63
N CYS A 266 3.78 0.31 21.43
CA CYS A 266 3.46 0.94 20.15
C CYS A 266 3.94 2.40 20.12
N SER A 267 5.24 2.60 19.96
CA SER A 267 5.84 3.93 19.83
C SER A 267 6.94 3.95 18.77
N ARG A 268 7.28 5.16 18.28
CA ARG A 268 8.42 5.37 17.35
C ARG A 268 9.77 4.94 17.90
N THR A 269 9.91 4.80 19.22
CA THR A 269 11.16 4.47 19.90
C THR A 269 11.26 2.99 20.31
N ASN A 270 10.17 2.22 20.22
CA ASN A 270 10.12 0.82 20.61
C ASN A 270 9.89 -0.12 19.41
N THR A 271 9.51 -1.36 19.68
CA THR A 271 9.44 -2.43 18.68
C THR A 271 8.24 -2.30 17.74
N GLY A 272 7.11 -1.75 18.20
CA GLY A 272 5.84 -1.73 17.47
C GLY A 272 5.00 -2.99 17.65
N SER A 273 5.43 -3.93 18.50
CA SER A 273 4.77 -5.22 18.73
C SER A 273 3.33 -5.09 19.28
N PHE A 274 3.05 -4.07 20.09
CA PHE A 274 1.71 -3.84 20.67
C PHE A 274 0.79 -2.99 19.79
N CYS A 275 1.20 -2.64 18.56
CA CYS A 275 0.43 -1.69 17.76
C CYS A 275 -0.93 -2.23 17.31
N LEU A 276 -1.09 -3.54 17.12
CA LEU A 276 -2.41 -4.11 16.87
C LEU A 276 -3.33 -3.98 18.09
N ALA A 277 -2.79 -4.21 19.30
CA ALA A 277 -3.53 -4.04 20.54
C ALA A 277 -3.97 -2.59 20.72
N LYS A 278 -3.11 -1.61 20.37
CA LYS A 278 -3.49 -0.20 20.35
C LYS A 278 -4.65 0.08 19.40
N ILE A 279 -4.56 -0.34 18.14
CA ILE A 279 -5.62 -0.12 17.15
C ILE A 279 -6.95 -0.70 17.62
N MET A 280 -6.94 -1.91 18.18
CA MET A 280 -8.15 -2.54 18.70
C MET A 280 -8.70 -1.83 19.94
N ALA A 281 -7.82 -1.39 20.87
CA ALA A 281 -8.22 -0.62 22.05
C ALA A 281 -8.84 0.74 21.68
N ASP A 282 -8.34 1.35 20.60
CA ASP A 282 -8.86 2.60 20.03
C ASP A 282 -10.11 2.37 19.14
N GLY A 283 -10.73 1.18 19.19
CA GLY A 283 -11.97 0.87 18.48
C GLY A 283 -11.77 0.67 16.97
N TRP A 284 -10.67 0.03 16.58
CA TRP A 284 -10.26 -0.15 15.18
C TRP A 284 -9.98 1.17 14.46
N LYS A 285 -9.32 2.09 15.14
CA LYS A 285 -8.92 3.39 14.59
C LYS A 285 -7.43 3.63 14.79
N ILE A 286 -6.86 4.36 13.85
CA ILE A 286 -5.49 4.87 13.92
C ILE A 286 -5.60 6.36 14.26
N GLU A 287 -5.66 6.63 15.55
CA GLU A 287 -5.74 7.98 16.11
C GLU A 287 -4.46 8.79 15.86
N ASP A 288 -4.49 10.08 16.20
CA ASP A 288 -3.38 11.00 15.95
C ASP A 288 -2.12 10.69 16.80
N ASP A 289 -2.29 10.03 17.93
CA ASP A 289 -1.20 9.57 18.81
C ASP A 289 -0.53 8.29 18.32
N TYR A 290 -1.10 7.61 17.31
CA TYR A 290 -0.52 6.42 16.72
C TYR A 290 0.79 6.74 16.01
N PRO A 291 1.87 5.97 16.22
CA PRO A 291 3.15 6.19 15.58
C PRO A 291 3.09 5.74 14.11
N TRP A 292 2.41 6.49 13.24
CA TRP A 292 2.39 6.22 11.79
C TRP A 292 3.76 6.50 11.15
#